data_AF-A0A933UXI8-F1
#
_entry.id   AF-A0A933UXI8-F1
#
_cell.length_a   1.000
_cell.length_b   1.000
_cell.length_c   1.000
_cell.angle_alpha   90.00
_cell.angle_beta   90.00
_cell.angle_gamma   90.00
#
_symmetry.space_group_name_H-M   'P 1'
#
loop_
_entity.id
_entity.type
_entity.pdbx_description
1 polymer ?
#
loop_
_entity_poly.entity_id
_entity_poly.type
_entity_poly.pdbx_seq_one_letter_code
_entity_poly.pdbx_strand_id
1 'polypeptide(L)'
;MKSLNDVSKREFALRILNVLTTNTDAVKTAGVDASVKAGKLKALIDEAFATKDAQIAAQVNSLMATKRARLALEDAYAEASAVVELIVGSLGRQDALVHRMKRLRGEVSRGTDSSTDTAVEQKTV
;
A
#
# COMPACT_ATOMS: atom_id res chain seq x y z
N MET A 1 -7.29 -20.97 24.97
CA MET A 1 -8.16 -21.08 23.77
C MET A 1 -7.38 -20.57 22.57
N LYS A 2 -7.33 -21.32 21.45
CA LYS A 2 -6.68 -20.87 20.21
C LYS A 2 -7.54 -19.78 19.58
N SER A 3 -7.00 -18.56 19.44
CA SER A 3 -7.72 -17.45 18.79
C SER A 3 -7.96 -17.78 17.31
N LEU A 4 -9.19 -17.60 16.83
CA LEU A 4 -9.51 -17.72 15.41
C LEU A 4 -8.82 -16.60 14.61
N ASN A 5 -8.42 -16.89 13.37
CA ASN A 5 -8.01 -15.85 12.42
C ASN A 5 -9.25 -15.15 11.83
N ASP A 6 -9.06 -14.02 11.14
CA ASP A 6 -10.20 -13.20 10.68
C ASP A 6 -11.07 -13.88 9.63
N VAL A 7 -10.50 -14.75 8.80
CA VAL A 7 -11.26 -15.58 7.85
C VAL A 7 -12.17 -16.54 8.61
N SER A 8 -11.64 -17.23 9.62
CA SER A 8 -12.41 -18.15 10.46
C SER A 8 -13.47 -17.44 11.30
N LYS A 9 -13.19 -16.24 11.81
CA LYS A 9 -14.19 -15.41 12.52
C LYS A 9 -15.36 -15.04 11.59
N ARG A 10 -15.06 -14.64 10.36
CA ARG A 10 -16.05 -14.28 9.33
C ARG A 10 -16.90 -15.48 8.91
N GLU A 11 -16.26 -16.60 8.60
CA GLU A 11 -16.94 -17.86 8.28
C GLU A 11 -17.88 -18.28 9.41
N PHE A 12 -17.41 -18.21 10.65
CA PHE A 12 -18.24 -18.50 11.81
C PHE A 12 -19.45 -17.56 11.90
N ALA A 13 -19.25 -16.24 11.77
CA ALA A 13 -20.33 -15.27 11.81
C ALA A 13 -21.39 -15.49 10.71
N LEU A 14 -20.95 -15.80 9.48
CA LEU A 14 -21.84 -16.13 8.36
C LEU A 14 -22.64 -17.41 8.62
N ARG A 15 -22.00 -18.45 9.18
CA ARG A 15 -22.68 -19.70 9.55
C ARG A 15 -23.71 -19.48 10.64
N ILE A 16 -23.40 -18.69 11.67
CA ILE A 16 -24.36 -18.33 12.71
C ILE A 16 -25.52 -17.52 12.13
N LEU A 17 -25.24 -16.55 11.26
CA LEU A 17 -26.29 -15.79 10.57
C LEU A 17 -27.22 -16.72 9.80
N ASN A 18 -26.66 -17.67 9.04
CA ASN A 18 -27.44 -18.64 8.27
C ASN A 18 -28.32 -19.51 9.19
N VAL A 19 -27.78 -20.01 10.31
CA VAL A 19 -28.56 -20.78 11.29
C VAL A 19 -29.71 -19.96 11.85
N LEU A 20 -29.47 -18.69 12.22
CA LEU A 20 -30.51 -17.79 12.74
C LEU A 20 -31.62 -17.52 11.71
N THR A 21 -31.27 -17.37 10.43
CA THR A 21 -32.23 -17.08 9.37
C THR A 21 -32.98 -18.32 8.87
N THR A 22 -32.42 -19.52 9.03
CA THR A 22 -33.02 -20.78 8.57
C THR A 22 -33.84 -21.50 9.64
N ASN A 23 -33.60 -21.22 10.93
CA ASN A 23 -34.24 -21.90 12.06
C ASN A 23 -35.09 -20.93 12.90
N THR A 24 -35.76 -19.97 12.26
CA THR A 24 -36.49 -18.88 12.92
C THR A 24 -37.51 -19.37 13.95
N ASP A 25 -38.27 -20.43 13.65
CA ASP A 25 -39.29 -20.96 14.54
C ASP A 25 -38.71 -21.60 15.81
N ALA A 26 -37.62 -22.35 15.68
CA ALA A 26 -36.92 -22.97 16.81
C ALA A 26 -36.29 -21.90 17.73
N VAL A 27 -35.68 -20.87 17.14
CA VAL A 27 -35.08 -19.76 17.86
C VAL A 27 -36.14 -18.90 18.56
N LYS A 28 -37.28 -18.67 17.91
CA LYS A 28 -38.42 -17.96 18.49
C LYS A 28 -39.04 -18.74 19.66
N THR A 29 -39.15 -20.07 19.52
CA THR A 29 -39.61 -20.97 20.59
C THR A 29 -38.68 -20.93 21.80
N ALA A 30 -37.38 -20.73 21.60
CA ALA A 30 -36.40 -20.52 22.66
C ALA A 30 -36.44 -19.11 23.29
N GLY A 31 -37.41 -18.26 22.92
CA GLY A 31 -37.55 -16.90 23.46
C GLY A 31 -36.57 -15.90 22.88
N VAL A 32 -35.89 -16.21 21.77
CA VAL A 32 -34.94 -15.33 21.12
C VAL A 32 -35.55 -14.72 19.86
N ASP A 33 -35.49 -13.39 19.74
CA ASP A 33 -35.85 -12.71 18.50
C ASP A 33 -34.72 -12.86 17.46
N ALA A 34 -34.86 -13.88 16.60
CA ALA A 34 -33.92 -14.19 15.54
C ALA A 34 -33.75 -13.00 14.55
N SER A 35 -34.79 -12.22 14.32
CA SER A 35 -34.78 -11.10 13.35
C SER A 35 -33.84 -9.99 13.83
N VAL A 36 -33.98 -9.57 15.09
CA VAL A 36 -33.13 -8.52 15.69
C VAL A 36 -31.67 -8.96 15.74
N LYS A 37 -31.41 -10.22 16.13
CA LYS A 37 -30.03 -10.74 16.24
C LYS A 37 -29.39 -10.95 14.88
N ALA A 38 -30.11 -11.50 13.90
CA ALA A 38 -29.64 -11.66 12.53
C ALA A 38 -29.36 -10.30 11.88
N GLY A 39 -30.23 -9.32 12.08
CA GLY A 39 -30.03 -7.95 11.58
C GLY A 39 -28.75 -7.31 12.12
N LYS A 40 -28.52 -7.38 13.44
CA LYS A 40 -27.28 -6.88 14.04
C LYS A 40 -26.03 -7.61 13.53
N LEU A 41 -26.10 -8.95 13.45
CA LEU A 41 -24.96 -9.74 13.00
C LEU A 41 -24.63 -9.46 11.52
N LYS A 42 -25.65 -9.32 10.67
CA LYS A 42 -25.48 -8.94 9.27
C LYS A 42 -24.82 -7.57 9.14
N ALA A 43 -25.28 -6.56 9.88
CA ALA A 43 -24.68 -5.23 9.85
C ALA A 43 -23.18 -5.24 10.20
N LEU A 44 -22.80 -6.00 11.24
CA LEU A 44 -21.39 -6.15 11.63
C LEU A 44 -20.55 -6.90 10.59
N ILE A 45 -21.12 -7.91 9.94
CA ILE A 45 -20.46 -8.62 8.85
C ILE A 45 -20.23 -7.67 7.68
N ASP A 46 -21.27 -6.94 7.25
CA ASP A 46 -21.20 -5.99 6.14
C ASP A 46 -20.18 -4.88 6.41
N GLU A 47 -20.16 -4.33 7.62
CA GLU A 47 -19.16 -3.35 8.07
C GLU A 47 -17.73 -3.93 7.94
N ALA A 48 -17.50 -5.14 8.43
CA ALA A 48 -16.19 -5.79 8.35
C ALA A 48 -15.73 -6.10 6.91
N PHE A 49 -16.66 -6.30 5.97
CA PHE A 49 -16.34 -6.41 4.55
C PHE A 49 -16.00 -5.04 3.97
N ALA A 50 -16.84 -4.04 4.20
CA ALA A 50 -16.64 -2.68 3.71
C ALA A 50 -15.30 -2.09 4.18
N THR A 51 -14.92 -2.29 5.43
CA THR A 51 -13.63 -1.82 5.96
C THR A 51 -12.45 -2.52 5.31
N LYS A 52 -12.57 -3.81 4.99
CA LYS A 52 -11.50 -4.57 4.32
C LYS A 52 -11.35 -4.13 2.87
N ASP A 53 -12.45 -3.88 2.17
CA ASP A 53 -12.42 -3.38 0.80
C ASP A 53 -11.82 -1.97 0.75
N ALA A 54 -12.16 -1.11 1.72
CA ALA A 54 -11.53 0.19 1.89
C ALA A 54 -10.01 0.10 2.15
N GLN A 55 -9.57 -0.87 2.96
CA GLN A 55 -8.14 -1.13 3.18
C GLN A 55 -7.42 -1.55 1.89
N ILE A 56 -8.04 -2.45 1.10
CA ILE A 56 -7.49 -2.89 -0.19
C ILE A 56 -7.38 -1.70 -1.15
N ALA A 57 -8.43 -0.88 -1.24
CA ALA A 57 -8.43 0.32 -2.08
C ALA A 57 -7.31 1.30 -1.66
N ALA A 58 -7.12 1.52 -0.34
CA ALA A 58 -6.04 2.35 0.18
C ALA A 58 -4.65 1.80 -0.20
N GLN A 59 -4.45 0.48 -0.13
CA GLN A 59 -3.19 -0.16 -0.55
C GLN A 59 -2.94 0.05 -2.05
N VAL A 60 -3.95 -0.16 -2.89
CA VAL A 60 -3.85 0.08 -4.34
C VAL A 60 -3.50 1.53 -4.63
N ASN A 61 -4.16 2.48 -3.96
CA ASN A 61 -3.87 3.91 -4.12
C ASN A 61 -2.43 4.26 -3.70
N SER A 62 -1.95 3.68 -2.60
CA SER A 62 -0.56 3.85 -2.16
C SER A 62 0.45 3.33 -3.19
N LEU A 63 0.20 2.15 -3.77
CA LEU A 63 1.04 1.58 -4.82
C LEU A 63 1.04 2.45 -6.08
N MET A 64 -0.13 2.93 -6.50
CA MET A 64 -0.26 3.82 -7.66
C MET A 64 0.44 5.16 -7.43
N ALA A 65 0.31 5.75 -6.24
CA ALA A 65 1.02 6.98 -5.86
C ALA A 65 2.54 6.77 -5.90
N THR A 66 3.02 5.64 -5.40
CA THR A 66 4.45 5.29 -5.43
C THR A 66 4.95 5.14 -6.86
N LYS A 67 4.19 4.46 -7.73
CA LYS A 67 4.51 4.33 -9.15
C LYS A 67 4.57 5.68 -9.84
N ARG A 68 3.57 6.56 -9.61
CA ARG A 68 3.54 7.90 -10.18
C ARG A 68 4.72 8.75 -9.71
N ALA A 69 5.07 8.69 -8.43
CA ALA A 69 6.22 9.41 -7.91
C ALA A 69 7.53 8.95 -8.56
N ARG A 70 7.72 7.64 -8.76
CA ARG A 70 8.90 7.10 -9.47
C ARG A 70 8.99 7.58 -10.91
N LEU A 71 7.89 7.49 -11.66
CA LEU A 71 7.84 7.97 -13.04
C LEU A 71 8.12 9.48 -13.11
N ALA A 72 7.52 10.28 -12.22
CA ALA A 72 7.78 11.72 -12.18
C ALA A 72 9.25 12.05 -11.86
N LEU A 73 9.92 11.25 -11.03
CA LEU A 73 11.36 11.40 -10.77
C LEU A 73 12.22 11.01 -11.97
N GLU A 74 11.85 9.95 -12.68
CA GLU A 74 12.52 9.53 -13.93
C GLU A 74 12.40 10.63 -14.99
N ASP A 75 11.19 11.17 -15.19
CA ASP A 75 10.94 12.29 -16.11
C ASP A 75 11.73 13.54 -15.71
N ALA A 76 11.73 13.89 -14.42
CA ALA A 76 12.51 15.03 -13.91
C ALA A 76 14.02 14.85 -14.13
N TYR A 77 14.54 13.63 -13.95
CA TYR A 77 15.95 13.32 -14.22
C TYR A 77 16.28 13.38 -15.72
N ALA A 78 15.39 12.87 -16.57
CA ALA A 78 15.54 12.93 -18.02
C ALA A 78 15.57 14.38 -18.51
N GLU A 79 14.65 15.21 -18.03
CA GLU A 79 14.59 16.64 -18.36
C GLU A 79 15.83 17.39 -17.86
N ALA A 80 16.25 17.15 -16.60
CA ALA A 80 17.49 17.74 -16.07
C ALA A 80 18.71 17.34 -16.91
N SER A 81 18.76 16.10 -17.40
CA SER A 81 19.83 15.63 -18.28
C SER A 81 19.79 16.33 -19.65
N ALA A 82 18.60 16.51 -20.23
CA ALA A 82 18.43 17.24 -21.49
C ALA A 82 18.90 18.70 -21.38
N VAL A 83 18.59 19.37 -20.27
CA VAL A 83 19.08 20.73 -19.97
C VAL A 83 20.61 20.77 -19.92
N VAL A 84 21.26 19.79 -19.29
CA VAL A 84 22.73 19.72 -19.26
C VAL A 84 23.31 19.60 -20.67
N GLU A 85 22.73 18.74 -21.52
CA GLU A 85 23.21 18.58 -22.90
C GLU A 85 22.96 19.84 -23.76
N LEU A 86 21.85 20.56 -23.54
CA LEU A 86 21.58 21.84 -24.19
C LEU A 86 22.64 22.89 -23.83
N ILE A 87 22.99 22.98 -22.54
CA ILE A 87 24.02 23.91 -22.05
C ILE A 87 25.39 23.52 -22.61
N VAL A 88 25.72 22.22 -22.68
CA VAL A 88 26.95 21.71 -23.32
C VAL A 88 27.02 22.14 -24.78
N GLY A 89 25.92 22.01 -25.53
CA GLY A 89 25.84 22.43 -26.93
C GLY A 89 26.00 23.94 -27.11
N SER A 90 25.52 24.74 -26.15
CA SER A 90 25.52 26.21 -26.23
C SER A 90 26.84 26.85 -25.80
N LEU A 91 27.44 26.38 -24.70
CA LEU A 91 28.66 26.96 -24.11
C LEU A 91 29.94 26.23 -24.54
N GLY A 92 29.81 25.02 -25.08
CA GLY A 92 30.95 24.18 -25.44
C GLY A 92 31.44 23.30 -24.27
N ARG A 93 32.12 22.21 -24.62
CA ARG A 93 32.47 21.12 -23.69
C ARG A 93 33.46 21.49 -22.59
N GLN A 94 34.26 22.53 -22.81
CA GLN A 94 35.34 22.96 -21.91
C GLN A 94 34.90 24.09 -20.96
N ASP A 95 33.64 24.52 -21.04
CA ASP A 95 33.13 25.58 -20.18
C ASP A 95 33.08 25.11 -18.70
N ALA A 96 33.48 25.99 -17.79
CA ALA A 96 33.55 25.68 -16.36
C ALA A 96 32.18 25.31 -15.76
N LEU A 97 31.09 25.90 -16.26
CA LEU A 97 29.73 25.58 -15.85
C LEU A 97 29.33 24.18 -16.32
N VAL A 98 29.68 23.81 -17.55
CA VAL A 98 29.46 22.47 -18.11
C VAL A 98 30.18 21.40 -17.28
N HIS A 99 31.44 21.63 -16.90
CA HIS A 99 32.18 20.73 -16.03
C HIS A 99 31.52 20.57 -14.66
N ARG A 100 31.04 21.68 -14.07
CA ARG A 100 30.34 21.66 -12.78
C ARG A 100 29.04 20.86 -12.84
N MET A 101 28.23 21.02 -13.88
CA MET A 101 26.96 20.29 -14.05
C MET A 101 27.18 18.79 -14.27
N LYS A 102 28.17 18.41 -15.08
CA LYS A 102 28.55 17.00 -15.27
C LYS A 102 29.07 16.35 -13.98
N ARG A 103 29.83 17.11 -13.19
CA ARG A 103 30.32 16.67 -11.87
C ARG A 103 29.17 16.40 -10.91
N LEU A 104 28.19 17.32 -10.82
CA LEU A 104 26.99 17.13 -9.99
C LEU A 104 26.23 15.84 -10.39
N ARG A 105 26.06 15.59 -11.69
CA ARG A 105 25.47 14.33 -12.18
C ARG A 105 26.26 13.10 -11.73
N GLY A 106 27.59 13.14 -11.82
CA GLY A 106 28.46 12.04 -11.40
C GLY A 106 28.53 11.82 -9.89
N GLU A 107 28.38 12.87 -9.08
CA GLU A 107 28.32 12.78 -7.61
C GLU A 107 27.02 12.12 -7.15
N VAL A 108 25.89 12.44 -7.78
CA VAL A 108 24.60 11.79 -7.52
C VAL A 108 24.66 10.29 -7.83
N SER A 109 25.27 9.90 -8.96
CA SER A 109 25.40 8.47 -9.33
C SER A 109 26.32 7.66 -8.40
N ARG A 110 27.30 8.29 -7.75
CA ARG A 110 28.22 7.60 -6.81
C ARG A 110 27.66 7.50 -5.39
N GLY A 111 26.78 8.43 -5.00
CA GLY A 111 26.13 8.39 -3.68
C GLY A 111 25.19 7.19 -3.51
N THR A 112 24.55 6.74 -4.60
CA THR A 112 23.63 5.59 -4.61
C THR A 112 24.31 4.24 -4.35
N ASP A 113 25.61 4.09 -4.68
CA ASP A 113 26.34 2.82 -4.47
C ASP A 113 26.84 2.64 -3.03
N SER A 114 26.88 3.72 -2.22
CA SER A 114 27.36 3.68 -0.83
C SER A 114 26.27 3.41 0.22
N SER A 115 25.00 3.46 -0.18
CA SER A 115 23.86 3.35 0.76
C SER A 115 23.30 1.93 0.88
N THR A 116 23.78 0.97 0.10
CA THR A 116 23.34 -0.44 0.12
C THR A 116 24.12 -1.32 1.10
N ASP A 117 25.19 -0.82 1.73
CA ASP A 117 26.06 -1.63 2.61
C ASP A 117 25.74 -1.52 4.11
N THR A 118 24.80 -0.66 4.52
CA THR A 118 24.52 -0.40 5.96
C THR A 118 23.24 -1.05 6.50
N ALA A 119 22.54 -1.87 5.72
CA ALA A 119 21.23 -2.42 6.12
C ALA A 119 21.26 -3.88 6.64
N VAL A 120 22.42 -4.55 6.70
CA VAL A 120 22.49 -5.98 7.09
C VAL A 120 22.97 -6.20 8.54
N GLU A 121 23.51 -5.19 9.22
CA GLU A 121 24.20 -5.40 10.52
C GLU A 121 23.40 -4.93 11.76
N GLN A 122 22.08 -5.12 11.77
CA GLN A 122 21.30 -5.02 13.01
C GLN A 122 20.34 -6.21 13.14
N LYS A 123 20.91 -7.42 13.24
CA LYS A 123 20.18 -8.55 13.80
C LYS A 123 21.10 -9.58 14.46
N THR A 124 21.84 -9.16 15.48
CA THR A 124 22.27 -10.05 16.57
C THR A 124 22.77 -9.19 17.72
N VAL A 125 22.00 -9.10 18.81
CA VAL A 125 22.27 -9.61 20.17
C VAL A 125 20.99 -9.38 20.98
#